data_AF-A0A8J3CKD7-F1
#
_entry.id   AF-A0A8J3CKD7-F1
#
_cell.length_a   1.000
_cell.length_b   1.000
_cell.length_c   1.000
_cell.angle_alpha   90.00
_cell.angle_beta   90.00
_cell.angle_gamma   90.00
#
_symmetry.space_group_name_H-M   'P 1'
#
loop_
_entity.id
_entity.type
_entity.pdbx_description
1 polymer ?
#
loop_
_entity_poly.entity_id
_entity_poly.type
_entity_poly.pdbx_seq_one_letter_code
_entity_poly.pdbx_strand_id
1 'polypeptide(L)'
;MLHLVINNTFLGLLVADFLACPVVLMRFVIILVGLWGSEGVVGVKRRWWATHAVAVGLLASTGVTIGTESAWAAPTSPATSAPAEHTGIELAAANRALVRRWAGSHPFSNVRVAAWLALRNDRGDEAIAKFLAPGGGYDYARKRAATTRERNLAFCRRVLATHTPEFSPEVHAEAQRALNGTDTDRANFAASGYEAAKALDRAHREASQTAKQTIAEVDREFVRQHAAHDPGAQVRAAASWALRPGATDADIREFYGFGWATGASLDLEGYRIASADAEAVRRATLSRLVAAAEAAERALESAADAASARAEAQRAWQAVSEHAAHAQTAWLREQESAAAQAANWKSVAQAAQEAASGSWKTMAGNAETNHQAWFAEQTTAGEQAEMWTRILERAHLSEYRVAHGAE
;
A
#
# COMPACT_ATOMS: atom_id res chain seq x y z
N MET A 1 25.76 7.83 -47.71
CA MET A 1 24.67 8.82 -47.86
C MET A 1 23.34 8.12 -47.71
N LEU A 2 22.79 8.11 -46.50
CA LEU A 2 21.35 7.99 -46.25
C LEU A 2 21.13 8.47 -44.80
N HIS A 3 20.48 9.61 -44.65
CA HIS A 3 20.10 10.17 -43.35
C HIS A 3 18.84 9.47 -42.87
N LEU A 4 18.85 8.94 -41.64
CA LEU A 4 17.63 8.58 -40.92
C LEU A 4 17.46 9.51 -39.73
N VAL A 5 16.54 10.44 -39.90
CA VAL A 5 16.00 11.33 -38.85
C VAL A 5 14.93 10.54 -38.11
N ILE A 6 15.09 10.35 -36.79
CA ILE A 6 13.99 9.90 -35.93
C ILE A 6 13.71 10.97 -34.89
N ASN A 7 12.45 11.38 -34.89
CA ASN A 7 11.85 12.51 -34.19
C ASN A 7 11.86 12.32 -32.67
N ASN A 8 12.22 13.40 -32.00
CA ASN A 8 12.23 13.58 -30.56
C ASN A 8 10.88 14.20 -30.15
N THR A 9 9.87 13.38 -29.84
CA THR A 9 8.55 13.90 -29.40
C THR A 9 7.70 12.91 -28.59
N PHE A 10 8.33 12.12 -27.70
CA PHE A 10 7.59 11.27 -26.75
C PHE A 10 8.09 11.32 -25.30
N LEU A 11 8.96 12.27 -24.96
CA LEU A 11 9.54 12.41 -23.61
C LEU A 11 8.89 13.53 -22.76
N GLY A 12 7.81 14.15 -23.23
CA GLY A 12 7.23 15.36 -22.62
C GLY A 12 6.07 15.15 -21.63
N LEU A 13 5.57 13.93 -21.44
CA LEU A 13 4.32 13.69 -20.71
C LEU A 13 4.41 12.73 -19.51
N LEU A 14 5.60 12.25 -19.15
CA LEU A 14 5.81 11.37 -18.00
C LEU A 14 6.58 12.00 -16.83
N VAL A 15 6.96 13.28 -16.94
CA VAL A 15 7.76 13.99 -15.90
C VAL A 15 6.90 14.95 -15.04
N ALA A 16 5.63 15.16 -15.37
CA ALA A 16 4.79 16.13 -14.67
C ALA A 16 4.12 15.62 -13.36
N ASP A 17 4.02 14.30 -13.15
CA ASP A 17 3.29 13.74 -12.00
C ASP A 17 4.15 13.45 -10.76
N PHE A 18 5.47 13.66 -10.82
CA PHE A 18 6.37 13.41 -9.68
C PHE A 18 6.58 14.61 -8.73
N LEU A 19 5.99 15.78 -9.03
CA LEU A 19 6.20 17.02 -8.27
C LEU A 19 5.09 17.39 -7.27
N ALA A 20 4.09 16.53 -7.04
CA ALA A 20 2.99 16.79 -6.11
C ALA A 20 3.19 16.16 -4.71
N CYS A 21 4.43 16.03 -4.22
CA CYS A 21 4.71 15.58 -2.85
C CYS A 21 5.20 16.74 -1.96
N PRO A 22 4.38 17.27 -1.04
CA PRO A 22 4.72 18.45 -0.23
C PRO A 22 5.78 18.21 0.87
N VAL A 23 6.38 17.02 0.91
CA VAL A 23 7.42 16.66 1.90
C VAL A 23 8.82 17.10 1.45
N VAL A 24 9.04 17.30 0.15
CA VAL A 24 10.37 17.67 -0.39
C VAL A 24 10.65 19.17 -0.30
N LEU A 25 9.61 20.02 -0.35
CA LEU A 25 9.79 21.48 -0.32
C LEU A 25 10.10 22.06 1.08
N MET A 26 9.79 21.34 2.16
CA MET A 26 9.99 21.83 3.52
C MET A 26 11.44 21.66 4.02
N ARG A 27 12.26 20.87 3.33
CA ARG A 27 13.68 20.66 3.66
C ARG A 27 14.62 21.79 3.19
N PHE A 28 14.17 22.68 2.30
CA PHE A 28 14.98 23.81 1.82
C PHE A 28 14.86 25.08 2.69
N VAL A 29 13.80 25.21 3.51
CA VAL A 29 13.56 26.43 4.32
C VAL A 29 14.21 26.35 5.71
N ILE A 30 14.50 25.16 6.22
CA ILE A 30 15.05 24.97 7.58
C ILE A 30 16.58 25.22 7.65
N ILE A 31 17.28 25.20 6.52
CA ILE A 31 18.74 25.43 6.48
C ILE A 31 19.10 26.93 6.60
N LEU A 32 18.14 27.85 6.51
CA LEU A 32 18.39 29.31 6.54
C LEU A 32 18.06 30.02 7.87
N VAL A 33 17.58 29.32 8.90
CA VAL A 33 17.18 29.95 10.19
C VAL A 33 18.08 29.51 11.37
N GLY A 34 19.12 28.71 11.13
CA GLY A 34 20.07 28.23 12.15
C GLY A 34 21.15 29.23 12.59
N LEU A 35 20.91 30.54 12.49
CA LEU A 35 21.79 31.58 13.01
C LEU A 35 20.94 32.58 13.79
N TRP A 36 20.73 32.34 15.09
CA TRP A 36 20.64 33.34 16.16
C TRP A 36 20.27 32.71 17.51
N GLY A 37 21.08 33.02 18.53
CA GLY A 37 20.57 33.50 19.82
C GLY A 37 20.12 32.50 20.88
N SER A 38 20.99 32.30 21.86
CA SER A 38 20.75 31.79 23.22
C SER A 38 19.68 32.54 24.02
N GLU A 39 18.95 31.84 24.90
CA GLU A 39 18.93 32.03 26.38
C GLU A 39 17.82 31.17 27.02
N GLY A 40 18.09 30.64 28.21
CA GLY A 40 17.29 29.59 28.86
C GLY A 40 16.03 30.09 29.59
N VAL A 41 15.29 29.16 30.20
CA VAL A 41 14.53 29.33 31.46
C VAL A 41 14.05 27.97 31.98
N VAL A 42 14.00 27.93 33.31
CA VAL A 42 13.73 26.89 34.30
C VAL A 42 12.38 26.16 34.12
N GLY A 43 12.36 24.88 34.50
CA GLY A 43 11.24 23.96 34.31
C GLY A 43 10.06 24.08 35.27
N VAL A 44 9.06 23.22 35.03
CA VAL A 44 7.93 22.98 35.93
C VAL A 44 7.50 21.52 35.81
N LYS A 45 7.47 20.81 36.95
CA LYS A 45 6.82 19.51 37.15
C LYS A 45 5.30 19.70 37.15
N ARG A 46 4.55 18.86 36.44
CA ARG A 46 3.13 18.61 36.76
C ARG A 46 2.75 17.14 36.58
N ARG A 47 2.54 16.49 37.73
CA ARG A 47 1.58 15.37 37.92
C ARG A 47 0.17 15.88 37.58
N TRP A 48 -0.72 15.02 37.08
CA TRP A 48 -2.04 14.76 37.68
C TRP A 48 -2.83 13.67 36.91
N TRP A 49 -3.13 12.60 37.65
CA TRP A 49 -4.29 11.71 37.74
C TRP A 49 -5.17 11.34 36.53
N ALA A 50 -5.27 10.01 36.38
CA ALA A 50 -6.33 9.28 35.72
C ALA A 50 -7.57 9.13 36.63
N THR A 51 -8.76 9.20 36.03
CA THR A 51 -9.88 8.25 36.15
C THR A 51 -11.07 8.82 35.39
N HIS A 52 -11.79 7.98 34.66
CA HIS A 52 -13.26 7.78 34.76
C HIS A 52 -13.65 6.67 33.77
N ALA A 53 -14.28 5.63 34.32
CA ALA A 53 -14.94 4.56 33.60
C ALA A 53 -16.32 5.04 33.11
N VAL A 54 -16.79 4.52 31.98
CA VAL A 54 -18.21 4.57 31.60
C VAL A 54 -18.64 3.22 31.06
N ALA A 55 -19.74 2.73 31.64
CA ALA A 55 -20.41 1.47 31.38
C ALA A 55 -21.23 1.48 30.09
N VAL A 56 -21.41 0.28 29.54
CA VAL A 56 -22.18 -0.09 28.36
C VAL A 56 -23.68 -0.10 28.67
N GLY A 57 -24.49 0.47 27.78
CA GLY A 57 -25.96 0.37 27.79
C GLY A 57 -26.48 -0.18 26.46
N LEU A 58 -27.04 -1.39 26.52
CA LEU A 58 -27.83 -2.07 25.48
C LEU A 58 -29.18 -1.36 25.28
N LEU A 59 -29.68 -1.27 24.04
CA LEU A 59 -31.12 -1.14 23.78
C LEU A 59 -31.53 -1.93 22.53
N ALA A 60 -32.56 -2.76 22.73
CA ALA A 60 -33.19 -3.62 21.74
C ALA A 60 -34.49 -3.00 21.20
N SER A 61 -34.72 -3.25 19.91
CA SER A 61 -35.99 -3.53 19.20
C SER A 61 -37.34 -3.02 19.72
N THR A 62 -38.16 -2.45 18.83
CA THR A 62 -39.40 -3.01 18.23
C THR A 62 -40.37 -1.91 17.77
N GLY A 63 -41.18 -2.19 16.74
CA GLY A 63 -42.39 -1.41 16.45
C GLY A 63 -42.85 -1.43 14.99
N VAL A 64 -43.68 -2.42 14.63
CA VAL A 64 -44.50 -2.48 13.42
C VAL A 64 -45.91 -1.99 13.75
N THR A 65 -46.55 -1.23 12.86
CA THR A 65 -48.02 -1.12 12.75
C THR A 65 -48.47 -1.06 11.29
N ILE A 66 -49.66 -1.64 11.05
CA ILE A 66 -50.34 -1.91 9.77
C ILE A 66 -51.57 -0.99 9.65
N GLY A 67 -52.01 -0.71 8.42
CA GLY A 67 -53.40 -0.37 8.06
C GLY A 67 -53.59 1.08 7.61
N THR A 68 -54.45 1.45 6.67
CA THR A 68 -55.51 0.80 5.86
C THR A 68 -55.89 1.79 4.74
N GLU A 69 -56.35 1.30 3.60
CA GLU A 69 -56.84 2.10 2.47
C GLU A 69 -58.15 2.85 2.78
N SER A 70 -58.33 4.02 2.16
CA SER A 70 -59.64 4.60 1.86
C SER A 70 -59.56 5.46 0.60
N ALA A 71 -60.31 5.06 -0.42
CA ALA A 71 -60.51 5.77 -1.66
C ALA A 71 -61.79 6.62 -1.55
N TRP A 72 -61.69 7.95 -1.66
CA TRP A 72 -62.78 8.84 -2.06
C TRP A 72 -62.23 10.01 -2.90
N ALA A 73 -63.09 10.45 -3.82
CA ALA A 73 -62.81 11.25 -5.00
C ALA A 73 -62.22 12.66 -4.75
N ALA A 74 -61.49 13.13 -5.76
CA ALA A 74 -60.89 14.45 -5.87
C ALA A 74 -61.93 15.59 -5.96
N PRO A 75 -61.56 16.75 -5.41
CA PRO A 75 -61.73 18.01 -6.11
C PRO A 75 -60.36 18.52 -6.58
N THR A 76 -60.27 18.79 -7.87
CA THR A 76 -59.15 19.49 -8.51
C THR A 76 -59.10 20.92 -7.99
N SER A 77 -58.38 21.14 -6.89
CA SER A 77 -57.99 22.47 -6.44
C SER A 77 -56.80 22.97 -7.25
N PRO A 78 -56.76 24.26 -7.63
CA PRO A 78 -55.66 24.82 -8.39
C PRO A 78 -54.36 24.64 -7.62
N ALA A 79 -53.34 24.14 -8.31
CA ALA A 79 -51.98 24.07 -7.78
C ALA A 79 -51.50 25.50 -7.46
N THR A 80 -51.70 25.93 -6.22
CA THR A 80 -50.94 27.02 -5.64
C THR A 80 -49.49 26.55 -5.57
N SER A 81 -48.71 26.91 -6.57
CA SER A 81 -47.25 26.81 -6.56
C SER A 81 -46.70 27.72 -5.45
N ALA A 82 -46.62 27.19 -4.24
CA ALA A 82 -45.80 27.70 -3.14
C ALA A 82 -44.40 27.03 -3.21
N PRO A 83 -43.36 27.63 -2.59
CA PRO A 83 -42.13 27.97 -3.31
C PRO A 83 -41.06 26.87 -3.22
N ALA A 84 -40.72 26.25 -4.36
CA ALA A 84 -39.55 25.37 -4.44
C ALA A 84 -38.21 26.10 -4.17
N GLU A 85 -38.19 27.44 -4.23
CA GLU A 85 -36.99 28.25 -3.96
C GLU A 85 -36.67 28.39 -2.46
N HIS A 86 -37.66 28.41 -1.56
CA HIS A 86 -37.38 28.59 -0.12
C HIS A 86 -36.72 27.34 0.50
N THR A 87 -37.09 26.15 0.04
CA THR A 87 -36.50 24.89 0.51
C THR A 87 -35.05 24.71 0.06
N GLY A 88 -34.69 25.23 -1.13
CA GLY A 88 -33.32 25.20 -1.64
C GLY A 88 -32.36 26.11 -0.85
N ILE A 89 -32.80 27.31 -0.48
CA ILE A 89 -32.00 28.26 0.32
C ILE A 89 -31.79 27.73 1.76
N GLU A 90 -32.85 27.19 2.38
CA GLU A 90 -32.76 26.57 3.71
C GLU A 90 -31.84 25.34 3.71
N LEU A 91 -31.92 24.49 2.68
CA LEU A 91 -31.04 23.33 2.52
C LEU A 91 -29.58 23.75 2.32
N ALA A 92 -29.30 24.77 1.52
CA ALA A 92 -27.95 25.30 1.32
C ALA A 92 -27.36 25.85 2.64
N ALA A 93 -28.15 26.59 3.42
CA ALA A 93 -27.74 27.07 4.74
C ALA A 93 -27.47 25.93 5.73
N ALA A 94 -28.33 24.91 5.77
CA ALA A 94 -28.16 23.72 6.60
C ALA A 94 -26.90 22.92 6.23
N ASN A 95 -26.68 22.71 4.93
CA ASN A 95 -25.48 22.05 4.40
C ASN A 95 -24.21 22.81 4.77
N ARG A 96 -24.22 24.14 4.64
CA ARG A 96 -23.09 24.99 5.03
C ARG A 96 -22.82 24.91 6.53
N ALA A 97 -23.85 24.89 7.37
CA ALA A 97 -23.70 24.73 8.82
C ALA A 97 -23.12 23.35 9.19
N LEU A 98 -23.58 22.29 8.53
CA LEU A 98 -23.05 20.93 8.68
C LEU A 98 -21.56 20.85 8.32
N VAL A 99 -21.18 21.34 7.15
CA VAL A 99 -19.78 21.31 6.70
C VAL A 99 -18.90 22.19 7.60
N ARG A 100 -19.39 23.35 8.07
CA ARG A 100 -18.67 24.17 9.06
C ARG A 100 -18.42 23.43 10.38
N ARG A 101 -19.42 22.68 10.87
CA ARG A 101 -19.24 21.83 12.06
C ARG A 101 -18.14 20.80 11.83
N TRP A 102 -18.18 20.09 10.70
CA TRP A 102 -17.14 19.11 10.38
C TRP A 102 -15.76 19.74 10.19
N ALA A 103 -15.66 20.91 9.56
CA ALA A 103 -14.41 21.64 9.42
C ALA A 103 -13.76 21.97 10.78
N GLY A 104 -14.56 22.25 11.80
CA GLY A 104 -14.09 22.57 13.16
C GLY A 104 -13.78 21.34 14.03
N SER A 105 -14.65 20.33 14.04
CA SER A 105 -14.64 19.31 15.09
C SER A 105 -14.59 17.86 14.63
N HIS A 106 -14.53 17.58 13.31
CA HIS A 106 -14.49 16.19 12.86
C HIS A 106 -13.24 15.47 13.41
N PRO A 107 -13.32 14.23 13.92
CA PRO A 107 -12.17 13.53 14.50
C PRO A 107 -11.03 13.26 13.50
N PHE A 108 -11.28 13.30 12.19
CA PHE A 108 -10.26 13.08 11.16
C PHE A 108 -9.79 14.41 10.59
N SER A 109 -8.49 14.68 10.66
CA SER A 109 -7.89 15.88 10.07
C SER A 109 -8.16 16.01 8.57
N ASN A 110 -8.11 14.92 7.81
CA ASN A 110 -8.40 14.92 6.37
C ASN A 110 -9.82 15.40 6.06
N VAL A 111 -10.81 15.02 6.89
CA VAL A 111 -12.19 15.49 6.73
C VAL A 111 -12.32 16.96 7.13
N ARG A 112 -11.64 17.39 8.20
CA ARG A 112 -11.61 18.82 8.60
C ARG A 112 -11.02 19.70 7.48
N VAL A 113 -9.88 19.29 6.91
CA VAL A 113 -9.23 20.01 5.81
C VAL A 113 -10.12 20.03 4.56
N ALA A 114 -10.70 18.89 4.16
CA ALA A 114 -11.58 18.83 2.99
C ALA A 114 -12.84 19.68 3.16
N ALA A 115 -13.43 19.71 4.36
CA ALA A 115 -14.55 20.57 4.70
C ALA A 115 -14.17 22.06 4.64
N TRP A 116 -12.99 22.44 5.14
CA TRP A 116 -12.47 23.81 4.99
C TRP A 116 -12.25 24.19 3.52
N LEU A 117 -11.72 23.29 2.70
CA LEU A 117 -11.54 23.50 1.27
C LEU A 117 -12.88 23.68 0.54
N ALA A 118 -13.91 22.91 0.90
CA ALA A 118 -15.25 23.07 0.34
C ALA A 118 -15.87 24.42 0.72
N LEU A 119 -15.74 24.85 1.97
CA LEU A 119 -16.25 26.15 2.46
C LEU A 119 -15.54 27.36 1.86
N ARG A 120 -14.27 27.20 1.48
CA ARG A 120 -13.42 28.26 0.89
C ARG A 120 -13.39 28.23 -0.64
N ASN A 121 -14.10 27.31 -1.28
CA ASN A 121 -14.09 27.20 -2.73
C ASN A 121 -14.92 28.33 -3.36
N ASP A 122 -14.41 28.94 -4.43
CA ASP A 122 -15.10 30.06 -5.11
C ASP A 122 -16.46 29.67 -5.72
N ARG A 123 -16.72 28.37 -5.93
CA ARG A 123 -18.03 27.86 -6.36
C ARG A 123 -19.10 27.84 -5.25
N GLY A 124 -18.75 28.23 -4.03
CA GLY A 124 -19.69 28.37 -2.91
C GLY A 124 -20.50 27.10 -2.64
N ASP A 125 -21.83 27.21 -2.71
CA ASP A 125 -22.75 26.12 -2.35
C ASP A 125 -22.69 24.91 -3.29
N GLU A 126 -22.26 25.08 -4.54
CA GLU A 126 -22.03 23.96 -5.47
C GLU A 126 -20.89 23.06 -4.95
N ALA A 127 -19.81 23.65 -4.42
CA ALA A 127 -18.70 22.90 -3.86
C ALA A 127 -19.10 22.15 -2.58
N ILE A 128 -19.96 22.77 -1.76
CA ILE A 128 -20.55 22.15 -0.56
C ILE A 128 -21.45 20.97 -0.97
N ALA A 129 -22.32 21.14 -1.97
CA ALA A 129 -23.17 20.07 -2.48
C ALA A 129 -22.34 18.90 -3.04
N LYS A 130 -21.30 19.19 -3.82
CA LYS A 130 -20.37 18.17 -4.33
C LYS A 130 -19.58 17.47 -3.22
N PHE A 131 -19.25 18.19 -2.15
CA PHE A 131 -18.60 17.59 -0.99
C PHE A 131 -19.54 16.62 -0.25
N LEU A 132 -20.83 16.94 -0.15
CA LEU A 132 -21.84 16.13 0.54
C LEU A 132 -22.48 15.02 -0.32
N ALA A 133 -22.35 15.08 -1.64
CA ALA A 133 -22.91 14.09 -2.55
C ALA A 133 -22.34 12.67 -2.29
N PRO A 134 -23.10 11.59 -2.54
CA PRO A 134 -22.60 10.22 -2.44
C PRO A 134 -21.35 10.00 -3.32
N GLY A 135 -20.29 9.44 -2.73
CA GLY A 135 -18.99 9.31 -3.42
C GLY A 135 -18.23 10.63 -3.62
N GLY A 136 -18.76 11.73 -3.07
CA GLY A 136 -18.19 13.07 -3.14
C GLY A 136 -17.04 13.31 -2.17
N GLY A 137 -16.80 14.58 -1.88
CA GLY A 137 -15.63 15.02 -1.10
C GLY A 137 -15.56 14.46 0.33
N TYR A 138 -16.70 14.30 1.00
CA TYR A 138 -16.77 13.72 2.34
C TYR A 138 -16.39 12.23 2.34
N ASP A 139 -17.02 11.43 1.47
CA ASP A 139 -16.73 10.00 1.36
C ASP A 139 -15.27 9.75 0.96
N TYR A 140 -14.76 10.53 0.00
CA TYR A 140 -13.36 10.48 -0.39
C TYR A 140 -12.42 10.82 0.78
N ALA A 141 -12.69 11.90 1.52
CA ALA A 141 -11.88 12.30 2.67
C ALA A 141 -11.91 11.26 3.80
N ARG A 142 -13.06 10.62 4.03
CA ARG A 142 -13.20 9.52 5.01
C ARG A 142 -12.41 8.29 4.58
N LYS A 143 -12.53 7.85 3.32
CA LYS A 143 -11.74 6.73 2.78
C LYS A 143 -10.24 7.00 2.90
N ARG A 144 -9.80 8.20 2.49
CA ARG A 144 -8.41 8.64 2.63
C ARG A 144 -7.95 8.62 4.09
N ALA A 145 -8.79 9.07 5.02
CA ALA A 145 -8.46 9.04 6.45
C ALA A 145 -8.28 7.61 6.98
N ALA A 146 -9.14 6.66 6.59
CA ALA A 146 -8.99 5.25 6.94
C ALA A 146 -7.68 4.68 6.38
N THR A 147 -7.41 4.89 5.09
CA THR A 147 -6.16 4.45 4.45
C THR A 147 -4.93 5.06 5.12
N THR A 148 -4.94 6.35 5.48
CA THR A 148 -3.81 6.97 6.21
C THR A 148 -3.58 6.32 7.56
N ARG A 149 -4.64 6.00 8.30
CA ARG A 149 -4.52 5.31 9.60
C ARG A 149 -3.90 3.93 9.45
N GLU A 150 -4.37 3.15 8.48
CA GLU A 150 -3.81 1.83 8.17
C GLU A 150 -2.34 1.91 7.78
N ARG A 151 -1.97 2.89 6.93
CA ARG A 151 -0.56 3.12 6.54
C ARG A 151 0.32 3.49 7.72
N ASN A 152 -0.14 4.38 8.61
CA ASN A 152 0.63 4.77 9.78
C ASN A 152 0.78 3.60 10.77
N LEU A 153 -0.25 2.78 10.94
CA LEU A 153 -0.20 1.56 11.75
C LEU A 153 0.81 0.56 11.17
N ALA A 154 0.74 0.31 9.86
CA ALA A 154 1.67 -0.57 9.16
C ALA A 154 3.11 -0.06 9.25
N PHE A 155 3.32 1.26 9.15
CA PHE A 155 4.62 1.89 9.33
C PHE A 155 5.18 1.63 10.73
N CYS A 156 4.40 1.86 11.79
CA CYS A 156 4.86 1.60 13.17
C CYS A 156 5.24 0.12 13.37
N ARG A 157 4.42 -0.82 12.88
CA ARG A 157 4.70 -2.26 12.97
C ARG A 157 5.98 -2.65 12.25
N ARG A 158 6.20 -2.09 11.05
CA ARG A 158 7.40 -2.35 10.26
C ARG A 158 8.65 -1.81 10.96
N VAL A 159 8.57 -0.58 11.50
CA VAL A 159 9.69 0.00 12.24
C VAL A 159 10.06 -0.88 13.44
N LEU A 160 9.10 -1.38 14.20
CA LEU A 160 9.37 -2.31 15.31
C LEU A 160 9.98 -3.64 14.86
N ALA A 161 9.55 -4.15 13.70
CA ALA A 161 10.09 -5.39 13.15
C ALA A 161 11.53 -5.25 12.67
N THR A 162 11.94 -4.06 12.21
CA THR A 162 13.27 -3.85 11.61
C THR A 162 14.26 -3.11 12.49
N HIS A 163 13.80 -2.39 13.53
CA HIS A 163 14.66 -1.66 14.47
C HIS A 163 14.65 -2.38 15.81
N THR A 164 15.76 -3.05 16.12
CA THR A 164 15.88 -3.82 17.37
C THR A 164 16.14 -2.88 18.56
N PRO A 165 15.71 -3.24 19.78
CA PRO A 165 15.96 -2.44 20.97
C PRO A 165 17.47 -2.33 21.31
N GLU A 166 18.30 -3.26 20.84
CA GLU A 166 19.75 -3.24 21.05
C GLU A 166 20.46 -2.23 20.14
N PHE A 167 20.03 -2.11 18.88
CA PHE A 167 20.68 -1.23 17.91
C PHE A 167 20.05 0.17 17.89
N SER A 168 18.73 0.24 17.98
CA SER A 168 17.92 1.46 17.83
C SER A 168 16.90 1.60 18.97
N PRO A 169 17.36 1.75 20.23
CA PRO A 169 16.49 1.77 21.40
C PRO A 169 15.46 2.90 21.37
N GLU A 170 15.84 4.11 20.93
CA GLU A 170 14.91 5.26 20.91
C GLU A 170 13.84 5.08 19.83
N VAL A 171 14.24 4.65 18.62
CA VAL A 171 13.28 4.36 17.55
C VAL A 171 12.34 3.23 17.95
N HIS A 172 12.86 2.17 18.58
CA HIS A 172 12.06 1.04 19.03
C HIS A 172 11.05 1.48 20.11
N ALA A 173 11.49 2.24 21.11
CA ALA A 173 10.62 2.75 22.17
C ALA A 173 9.53 3.68 21.64
N GLU A 174 9.88 4.62 20.75
CA GLU A 174 8.92 5.56 20.16
C GLU A 174 7.93 4.87 19.23
N ALA A 175 8.37 3.89 18.44
CA ALA A 175 7.48 3.08 17.61
C ALA A 175 6.52 2.25 18.47
N GLN A 176 6.99 1.68 19.58
CA GLN A 176 6.16 0.92 20.52
C GLN A 176 5.13 1.81 21.20
N ARG A 177 5.53 3.03 21.61
CA ARG A 177 4.64 4.04 22.18
C ARG A 177 3.57 4.45 21.18
N ALA A 178 3.95 4.72 19.92
CA ALA A 178 3.02 5.09 18.87
C ALA A 178 2.04 3.95 18.53
N LEU A 179 2.52 2.70 18.50
CA LEU A 179 1.69 1.53 18.23
C LEU A 179 0.61 1.32 19.31
N ASN A 180 1.00 1.46 20.58
CA ASN A 180 0.11 1.32 21.74
C ASN A 180 -0.79 2.56 21.96
N GLY A 181 -0.53 3.66 21.24
CA GLY A 181 -1.23 4.93 21.36
C GLY A 181 -2.42 5.08 20.41
N THR A 182 -2.82 6.33 20.23
CA THR A 182 -3.92 6.76 19.36
C THR A 182 -3.50 6.88 17.90
N ASP A 183 -4.47 7.06 16.99
CA ASP A 183 -4.17 7.36 15.58
C ASP A 183 -3.36 8.64 15.40
N THR A 184 -3.53 9.60 16.31
CA THR A 184 -2.74 10.85 16.34
C THR A 184 -1.29 10.55 16.70
N ASP A 185 -1.05 9.67 17.67
CA ASP A 185 0.32 9.28 18.05
C ASP A 185 1.04 8.58 16.90
N ARG A 186 0.36 7.66 16.21
CA ARG A 186 0.87 7.01 14.99
C ARG A 186 1.19 8.01 13.88
N ALA A 187 0.31 9.00 13.66
CA ALA A 187 0.54 10.04 12.67
C ALA A 187 1.72 10.95 13.02
N ASN A 188 1.86 11.34 14.28
CA ASN A 188 2.97 12.17 14.75
C ASN A 188 4.31 11.42 14.63
N PHE A 189 4.31 10.13 14.97
CA PHE A 189 5.49 9.29 14.79
C PHE A 189 5.91 9.19 13.32
N ALA A 190 4.95 8.93 12.42
CA ALA A 190 5.22 8.87 10.98
C ALA A 190 5.67 10.21 10.39
N ALA A 191 5.15 11.34 10.89
CA ALA A 191 5.44 12.66 10.35
C ALA A 191 6.84 13.18 10.74
N SER A 192 7.26 12.96 11.99
CA SER A 192 8.53 13.49 12.49
C SER A 192 9.17 12.66 13.60
N GLY A 193 8.39 11.90 14.38
CA GLY A 193 8.91 11.13 15.51
C GLY A 193 9.95 10.09 15.12
N TYR A 194 9.79 9.41 13.98
CA TYR A 194 10.74 8.42 13.48
C TYR A 194 12.13 9.03 13.23
N GLU A 195 12.21 10.12 12.46
CA GLU A 195 13.48 10.79 12.15
C GLU A 195 14.12 11.41 13.39
N ALA A 196 13.30 11.96 14.30
CA ALA A 196 13.79 12.50 15.57
C ALA A 196 14.42 11.41 16.45
N ALA A 197 13.74 10.27 16.62
CA ALA A 197 14.26 9.14 17.38
C ALA A 197 15.52 8.55 16.74
N LYS A 198 15.55 8.44 15.40
CA LYS A 198 16.71 7.97 14.65
C LYS A 198 17.93 8.88 14.86
N ALA A 199 17.75 10.20 14.88
CA ALA A 199 18.82 11.15 15.15
C ALA A 199 19.38 11.00 16.58
N LEU A 200 18.53 10.75 17.57
CA LEU A 200 18.96 10.48 18.96
C LEU A 200 19.77 9.19 19.05
N ASP A 201 19.27 8.10 18.46
CA ASP A 201 19.97 6.82 18.37
C ASP A 201 21.36 6.98 17.73
N ARG A 202 21.45 7.76 16.65
CA ARG A 202 22.73 8.05 15.99
C ARG A 202 23.66 8.84 16.90
N ALA A 203 23.19 9.91 17.52
CA ALA A 203 23.99 10.73 18.44
C ALA A 203 24.51 9.91 19.63
N HIS A 204 23.68 9.04 20.22
CA HIS A 204 24.08 8.14 21.31
C HIS A 204 25.19 7.17 20.88
N ARG A 205 25.09 6.60 19.68
CA ARG A 205 26.13 5.72 19.14
C ARG A 205 27.43 6.48 18.88
N GLU A 206 27.37 7.68 18.31
CA GLU A 206 28.58 8.47 18.05
C GLU A 206 29.29 8.93 19.33
N ALA A 207 28.54 9.19 20.40
CA ALA A 207 29.08 9.53 21.71
C ALA A 207 29.73 8.33 22.43
N SER A 208 29.26 7.10 22.16
CA SER A 208 29.77 5.89 22.80
C SER A 208 31.09 5.40 22.17
N GLN A 209 32.14 5.23 22.97
CA GLN A 209 33.41 4.66 22.50
C GLN A 209 33.26 3.21 22.01
N THR A 210 32.30 2.46 22.54
CA THR A 210 32.02 1.06 22.17
C THR A 210 31.43 0.92 20.76
N ALA A 211 30.77 1.97 20.26
CA ALA A 211 30.20 2.04 18.92
C ALA A 211 31.19 2.59 17.87
N LYS A 212 32.40 2.98 18.28
CA LYS A 212 33.53 3.30 17.38
C LYS A 212 34.22 2.04 16.85
N GLN A 213 33.49 0.94 16.69
CA GLN A 213 33.98 -0.18 15.90
C GLN A 213 34.20 0.34 14.47
N THR A 214 35.46 0.30 14.04
CA THR A 214 35.85 0.61 12.67
C THR A 214 35.17 -0.40 11.76
N ILE A 215 34.46 0.08 10.74
CA ILE A 215 33.93 -0.80 9.69
C ILE A 215 35.13 -1.35 8.93
N ALA A 216 35.26 -2.68 8.91
CA ALA A 216 36.34 -3.34 8.19
C ALA A 216 36.12 -3.20 6.68
N GLU A 217 37.19 -3.27 5.89
CA GLU A 217 37.03 -3.15 4.43
C GLU A 217 36.16 -4.27 3.84
N VAL A 218 36.19 -5.46 4.44
CA VAL A 218 35.29 -6.56 4.06
C VAL A 218 33.81 -6.20 4.24
N ASP A 219 33.48 -5.43 5.28
CA ASP A 219 32.10 -4.99 5.52
C ASP A 219 31.68 -3.94 4.49
N ARG A 220 32.61 -3.07 4.04
CA ARG A 220 32.35 -2.10 2.95
C ARG A 220 32.18 -2.80 1.61
N GLU A 221 33.03 -3.78 1.32
CA GLU A 221 32.93 -4.61 0.11
C GLU A 221 31.57 -5.28 0.03
N PHE A 222 31.09 -5.85 1.13
CA PHE A 222 29.76 -6.46 1.19
C PHE A 222 28.64 -5.47 0.79
N VAL A 223 28.65 -4.26 1.36
CA VAL A 223 27.66 -3.23 0.98
C VAL A 223 27.82 -2.82 -0.49
N ARG A 224 29.06 -2.74 -1.01
CA ARG A 224 29.31 -2.43 -2.43
C ARG A 224 28.76 -3.52 -3.35
N GLN A 225 28.94 -4.79 -2.99
CA GLN A 225 28.36 -5.91 -3.73
C GLN A 225 26.84 -5.85 -3.73
N HIS A 226 26.21 -5.56 -2.59
CA HIS A 226 24.75 -5.43 -2.52
C HIS A 226 24.23 -4.22 -3.29
N ALA A 227 24.93 -3.08 -3.25
CA ALA A 227 24.53 -1.92 -4.04
C ALA A 227 24.52 -2.20 -5.55
N ALA A 228 25.48 -2.99 -6.04
CA ALA A 228 25.63 -3.30 -7.46
C ALA A 228 24.76 -4.48 -7.93
N HIS A 229 24.65 -5.54 -7.12
CA HIS A 229 24.22 -6.85 -7.59
C HIS A 229 23.11 -7.50 -6.75
N ASP A 230 22.64 -6.88 -5.66
CA ASP A 230 21.56 -7.49 -4.89
C ASP A 230 20.32 -7.69 -5.78
N PRO A 231 19.62 -8.83 -5.75
CA PRO A 231 18.43 -9.03 -6.59
C PRO A 231 17.24 -8.15 -6.17
N GLY A 232 17.14 -7.77 -4.89
CA GLY A 232 16.14 -6.87 -4.34
C GLY A 232 16.43 -5.39 -4.63
N ALA A 233 15.45 -4.69 -5.20
CA ALA A 233 15.63 -3.28 -5.58
C ALA A 233 15.76 -2.35 -4.37
N GLN A 234 15.04 -2.66 -3.29
CA GLN A 234 15.04 -1.85 -2.07
C GLN A 234 16.31 -2.11 -1.25
N VAL A 235 16.82 -3.34 -1.22
CA VAL A 235 18.14 -3.63 -0.65
C VAL A 235 19.25 -2.93 -1.44
N ARG A 236 19.25 -2.99 -2.78
CA ARG A 236 20.20 -2.23 -3.62
C ARG A 236 20.16 -0.73 -3.31
N ALA A 237 18.96 -0.17 -3.18
CA ALA A 237 18.78 1.25 -2.87
C ALA A 237 19.31 1.59 -1.47
N ALA A 238 19.03 0.77 -0.46
CA ALA A 238 19.53 0.95 0.90
C ALA A 238 21.07 0.87 0.96
N ALA A 239 21.68 -0.09 0.25
CA ALA A 239 23.13 -0.23 0.16
C ALA A 239 23.77 0.95 -0.58
N SER A 240 23.18 1.38 -1.70
CA SER A 240 23.63 2.56 -2.45
C SER A 240 23.56 3.83 -1.59
N TRP A 241 22.51 3.97 -0.79
CA TRP A 241 22.37 5.09 0.15
C TRP A 241 23.46 5.08 1.22
N ALA A 242 23.83 3.91 1.74
CA ALA A 242 24.90 3.78 2.72
C ALA A 242 26.30 4.09 2.15
N LEU A 243 26.45 4.07 0.82
CA LEU A 243 27.70 4.34 0.09
C LEU A 243 27.69 5.68 -0.65
N ARG A 244 26.66 6.51 -0.46
CA ARG A 244 26.52 7.80 -1.15
C ARG A 244 27.73 8.72 -0.90
N PRO A 245 28.00 9.71 -1.78
CA PRO A 245 29.03 10.71 -1.52
C PRO A 245 28.83 11.38 -0.15
N GLY A 246 29.90 11.43 0.66
CA GLY A 246 29.86 11.94 2.03
C GLY A 246 29.33 10.97 3.08
N ALA A 247 29.07 9.71 2.73
CA ALA A 247 28.76 8.66 3.69
C ALA A 247 29.93 8.38 4.63
N THR A 248 29.60 7.93 5.83
CA THR A 248 30.55 7.58 6.89
C THR A 248 30.35 6.12 7.32
N ASP A 249 31.26 5.60 8.14
CA ASP A 249 31.09 4.28 8.78
C ASP A 249 29.76 4.16 9.56
N ALA A 250 29.18 5.27 10.02
CA ALA A 250 27.87 5.26 10.67
C ALA A 250 26.75 4.89 9.71
N ASP A 251 26.81 5.32 8.44
CA ASP A 251 25.80 4.98 7.43
C ASP A 251 25.86 3.50 7.06
N ILE A 252 27.07 2.95 6.98
CA ILE A 252 27.28 1.51 6.78
C ILE A 252 26.74 0.72 7.98
N ARG A 253 27.04 1.15 9.22
CA ARG A 253 26.47 0.52 10.42
C ARG A 253 24.94 0.55 10.44
N GLU A 254 24.31 1.65 10.01
CA GLU A 254 22.85 1.72 9.91
C GLU A 254 22.28 0.76 8.85
N PHE A 255 22.99 0.55 7.74
CA PHE A 255 22.62 -0.47 6.77
C PHE A 255 22.59 -1.86 7.42
N TYR A 256 23.64 -2.26 8.13
CA TYR A 256 23.68 -3.53 8.88
C TYR A 256 22.64 -3.62 10.00
N GLY A 257 22.37 -2.49 10.67
CA GLY A 257 21.47 -2.44 11.83
C GLY A 257 20.00 -2.56 11.47
N PHE A 258 19.53 -1.84 10.44
CA PHE A 258 18.12 -1.88 10.03
C PHE A 258 17.89 -1.65 8.52
N GLY A 259 18.80 -0.96 7.82
CA GLY A 259 18.59 -0.56 6.43
C GLY A 259 18.42 -1.76 5.49
N TRP A 260 19.26 -2.77 5.67
CA TRP A 260 19.20 -4.02 4.92
C TRP A 260 17.90 -4.79 5.17
N ALA A 261 17.55 -5.05 6.44
CA ALA A 261 16.32 -5.76 6.82
C ALA A 261 15.04 -5.03 6.38
N THR A 262 15.07 -3.69 6.42
CA THR A 262 13.98 -2.85 5.92
C THR A 262 13.85 -2.96 4.40
N GLY A 263 14.97 -2.91 3.66
CA GLY A 263 14.99 -3.14 2.21
C GLY A 263 14.42 -4.52 1.86
N ALA A 264 14.92 -5.57 2.51
CA ALA A 264 14.49 -6.95 2.30
C ALA A 264 12.97 -7.12 2.48
N SER A 265 12.43 -6.56 3.57
CA SER A 265 11.01 -6.61 3.87
C SER A 265 10.15 -5.91 2.81
N LEU A 266 10.63 -4.78 2.27
CA LEU A 266 9.95 -4.03 1.22
C LEU A 266 10.03 -4.75 -0.14
N ASP A 267 11.15 -5.40 -0.45
CA ASP A 267 11.28 -6.21 -1.67
C ASP A 267 10.30 -7.39 -1.67
N LEU A 268 10.19 -8.12 -0.54
CA LEU A 268 9.24 -9.22 -0.39
C LEU A 268 7.78 -8.75 -0.49
N GLU A 269 7.43 -7.64 0.17
CA GLU A 269 6.07 -7.09 0.09
C GLU A 269 5.75 -6.62 -1.33
N GLY A 270 6.68 -5.93 -1.99
CA GLY A 270 6.53 -5.51 -3.38
C GLY A 270 6.29 -6.70 -4.31
N TYR A 271 7.04 -7.78 -4.15
CA TYR A 271 6.85 -9.03 -4.88
C TYR A 271 5.46 -9.64 -4.66
N ARG A 272 5.02 -9.74 -3.40
CA ARG A 272 3.69 -10.30 -3.05
C ARG A 272 2.55 -9.50 -3.67
N ILE A 273 2.63 -8.18 -3.62
CA ILE A 273 1.64 -7.29 -4.23
C ILE A 273 1.61 -7.50 -5.75
N ALA A 274 2.78 -7.45 -6.41
CA ALA A 274 2.86 -7.60 -7.85
C ALA A 274 2.33 -8.98 -8.32
N SER A 275 2.68 -10.04 -7.60
CA SER A 275 2.21 -11.41 -7.88
C SER A 275 0.69 -11.54 -7.70
N ALA A 276 0.14 -10.98 -6.62
CA ALA A 276 -1.29 -11.02 -6.34
C ALA A 276 -2.11 -10.22 -7.37
N ASP A 277 -1.64 -9.03 -7.74
CA ASP A 277 -2.28 -8.18 -8.76
C ASP A 277 -2.28 -8.87 -10.13
N ALA A 278 -1.14 -9.44 -10.53
CA ALA A 278 -1.02 -10.20 -11.77
C ALA A 278 -1.97 -11.41 -11.78
N GLU A 279 -2.10 -12.11 -10.65
CA GLU A 279 -3.01 -13.26 -10.54
C GLU A 279 -4.49 -12.86 -10.59
N ALA A 280 -4.87 -11.75 -9.96
CA ALA A 280 -6.23 -11.24 -10.04
C ALA A 280 -6.64 -10.96 -11.49
N VAL A 281 -5.73 -10.35 -12.28
CA VAL A 281 -5.95 -10.11 -13.72
C VAL A 281 -6.06 -11.43 -14.50
N ARG A 282 -5.18 -12.40 -14.22
CA ARG A 282 -5.23 -13.73 -14.87
C ARG A 282 -6.55 -14.46 -14.58
N ARG A 283 -7.02 -14.44 -13.34
CA ARG A 283 -8.29 -15.08 -12.94
C ARG A 283 -9.50 -14.39 -13.55
N ALA A 284 -9.54 -13.05 -13.54
CA ALA A 284 -10.62 -12.32 -14.19
C ALA A 284 -10.70 -12.61 -15.69
N THR A 285 -9.55 -12.69 -16.36
CA THR A 285 -9.45 -13.06 -17.78
C THR A 285 -9.94 -14.48 -18.03
N LEU A 286 -9.49 -15.45 -17.22
CA LEU A 286 -9.93 -16.84 -17.30
C LEU A 286 -11.45 -16.95 -17.18
N SER A 287 -12.06 -16.32 -16.16
CA SER A 287 -13.51 -16.37 -15.95
C SER A 287 -14.29 -15.89 -17.17
N ARG A 288 -13.83 -14.82 -17.82
CA ARG A 288 -14.44 -14.31 -19.06
C ARG A 288 -14.28 -15.29 -20.23
N LEU A 289 -13.10 -15.87 -20.40
CA LEU A 289 -12.82 -16.82 -21.48
C LEU A 289 -13.64 -18.11 -21.31
N VAL A 290 -13.73 -18.65 -20.09
CA VAL A 290 -14.55 -19.83 -19.78
C VAL A 290 -16.03 -19.55 -20.06
N ALA A 291 -16.56 -18.42 -19.61
CA ALA A 291 -17.95 -18.06 -19.88
C ALA A 291 -18.24 -17.94 -21.40
N ALA A 292 -17.29 -17.40 -22.17
CA ALA A 292 -17.40 -17.34 -23.62
C ALA A 292 -17.36 -18.73 -24.27
N ALA A 293 -16.46 -19.61 -23.81
CA ALA A 293 -16.37 -20.98 -24.31
C ALA A 293 -17.63 -21.81 -24.00
N GLU A 294 -18.17 -21.71 -22.78
CA GLU A 294 -19.41 -22.35 -22.39
C GLU A 294 -20.64 -21.79 -23.13
N ALA A 295 -20.64 -20.50 -23.46
CA ALA A 295 -21.68 -19.91 -24.30
C ALA A 295 -21.61 -20.42 -25.75
N ALA A 296 -20.41 -20.51 -26.32
CA ALA A 296 -20.20 -21.04 -27.67
C ALA A 296 -20.56 -22.54 -27.74
N GLU A 297 -20.23 -23.33 -26.71
CA GLU A 297 -20.61 -24.75 -26.63
C GLU A 297 -22.13 -24.92 -26.54
N ARG A 298 -22.84 -24.12 -25.74
CA ARG A 298 -24.32 -24.14 -25.71
C ARG A 298 -24.96 -23.70 -27.02
N ALA A 299 -24.36 -22.75 -27.73
CA ALA A 299 -24.86 -22.31 -29.03
C ALA A 299 -24.83 -23.44 -30.08
N LEU A 300 -23.92 -24.42 -29.93
CA LEU A 300 -23.83 -25.59 -30.80
C LEU A 300 -25.13 -26.41 -30.85
N GLU A 301 -25.85 -26.50 -29.72
CA GLU A 301 -27.07 -27.32 -29.59
C GLU A 301 -28.22 -26.85 -30.49
N SER A 302 -28.24 -25.56 -30.84
CA SER A 302 -29.31 -24.92 -31.62
C SER A 302 -28.82 -24.29 -32.93
N ALA A 303 -27.55 -24.51 -33.28
CA ALA A 303 -26.95 -23.89 -34.46
C ALA A 303 -27.47 -24.50 -35.76
N ALA A 304 -27.96 -23.65 -36.66
CA ALA A 304 -28.33 -24.06 -38.02
C ALA A 304 -27.11 -24.54 -38.83
N ASP A 305 -25.94 -23.94 -38.59
CA ASP A 305 -24.65 -24.39 -39.13
C ASP A 305 -23.79 -24.96 -37.98
N ALA A 306 -23.96 -26.26 -37.74
CA ALA A 306 -23.24 -26.99 -36.70
C ALA A 306 -21.72 -27.03 -36.94
N ALA A 307 -21.24 -26.92 -38.18
CA ALA A 307 -19.82 -26.93 -38.49
C ALA A 307 -19.17 -25.60 -38.07
N SER A 308 -19.78 -24.47 -38.43
CA SER A 308 -19.31 -23.14 -38.01
C SER A 308 -19.37 -22.97 -36.49
N ALA A 309 -20.48 -23.36 -35.86
CA ALA A 309 -20.63 -23.26 -34.41
C ALA A 309 -19.61 -24.14 -33.66
N ARG A 310 -19.31 -25.35 -34.16
CA ARG A 310 -18.27 -26.21 -33.59
C ARG A 310 -16.90 -25.55 -33.66
N ALA A 311 -16.55 -24.97 -34.81
CA ALA A 311 -15.27 -24.28 -34.98
C ALA A 311 -15.15 -23.07 -34.05
N GLU A 312 -16.24 -22.36 -33.76
CA GLU A 312 -16.26 -21.26 -32.79
C GLU A 312 -16.06 -21.74 -31.35
N ALA A 313 -16.78 -22.79 -30.94
CA ALA A 313 -16.62 -23.39 -29.62
C ALA A 313 -15.21 -23.96 -29.39
N GLN A 314 -14.61 -24.59 -30.41
CA GLN A 314 -13.21 -25.02 -30.38
C GLN A 314 -12.27 -23.84 -30.16
N ARG A 315 -12.38 -22.78 -30.98
CA ARG A 315 -11.54 -21.58 -30.83
C ARG A 315 -11.68 -20.94 -29.46
N ALA A 316 -12.88 -20.94 -28.89
CA ALA A 316 -13.11 -20.39 -27.55
C ALA A 316 -12.42 -21.22 -26.46
N TRP A 317 -12.47 -22.56 -26.53
CA TRP A 317 -11.72 -23.43 -25.61
C TRP A 317 -10.20 -23.37 -25.83
N GLN A 318 -9.75 -23.21 -27.08
CA GLN A 318 -8.34 -22.96 -27.40
C GLN A 318 -7.83 -21.66 -26.75
N ALA A 319 -8.63 -20.59 -26.75
CA ALA A 319 -8.26 -19.36 -26.06
C ALA A 319 -8.12 -19.56 -24.54
N VAL A 320 -8.92 -20.44 -23.93
CA VAL A 320 -8.78 -20.82 -22.52
C VAL A 320 -7.47 -21.58 -22.28
N SER A 321 -7.12 -22.56 -23.12
CA SER A 321 -5.88 -23.34 -22.99
C SER A 321 -4.65 -22.45 -23.19
N GLU A 322 -4.62 -21.60 -24.22
CA GLU A 322 -3.53 -20.65 -24.46
C GLU A 322 -3.30 -19.71 -23.26
N HIS A 323 -4.37 -19.15 -22.70
CA HIS A 323 -4.28 -18.31 -21.50
C HIS A 323 -3.76 -19.08 -20.29
N ALA A 324 -4.22 -20.31 -20.08
CA ALA A 324 -3.78 -21.16 -18.98
C ALA A 324 -2.31 -21.56 -19.11
N ALA A 325 -1.83 -21.88 -20.31
CA ALA A 325 -0.43 -22.18 -20.58
C ALA A 325 0.48 -20.97 -20.34
N HIS A 326 0.06 -19.78 -20.76
CA HIS A 326 0.79 -18.53 -20.46
C HIS A 326 0.84 -18.26 -18.96
N ALA A 327 -0.28 -18.45 -18.25
CA ALA A 327 -0.35 -18.27 -16.80
C ALA A 327 0.54 -19.26 -16.03
N GLN A 328 0.54 -20.54 -16.43
CA GLN A 328 1.43 -21.57 -15.88
C GLN A 328 2.90 -21.17 -16.07
N THR A 329 3.29 -20.78 -17.28
CA THR A 329 4.66 -20.34 -17.59
C THR A 329 5.06 -19.13 -16.75
N ALA A 330 4.14 -18.17 -16.55
CA ALA A 330 4.40 -17.02 -15.69
C ALA A 330 4.68 -17.45 -14.24
N TRP A 331 3.86 -18.33 -13.67
CA TRP A 331 4.06 -18.83 -12.30
C TRP A 331 5.34 -19.65 -12.12
N LEU A 332 5.78 -20.40 -13.14
CA LEU A 332 7.09 -21.06 -13.10
C LEU A 332 8.24 -20.04 -13.00
N ARG A 333 8.15 -18.91 -13.70
CA ARG A 333 9.15 -17.82 -13.57
C ARG A 333 9.11 -17.14 -12.20
N GLU A 334 7.93 -16.98 -11.62
CA GLU A 334 7.80 -16.47 -10.24
C GLU A 334 8.44 -17.45 -9.24
N GLN A 335 8.23 -18.76 -9.43
CA GLN A 335 8.88 -19.80 -8.62
C GLN A 335 10.40 -19.74 -8.72
N GLU A 336 10.96 -19.62 -9.93
CA GLU A 336 12.40 -19.45 -10.14
C GLU A 336 12.94 -18.19 -9.46
N SER A 337 12.22 -17.07 -9.57
CA SER A 337 12.60 -15.79 -8.96
C SER A 337 12.60 -15.87 -7.43
N ALA A 338 11.56 -16.46 -6.84
CA ALA A 338 11.48 -16.67 -5.40
C ALA A 338 12.53 -17.66 -4.89
N ALA A 339 12.85 -18.70 -5.66
CA ALA A 339 13.92 -19.65 -5.35
C ALA A 339 15.30 -18.95 -5.34
N ALA A 340 15.58 -18.10 -6.32
CA ALA A 340 16.83 -17.34 -6.39
C ALA A 340 16.97 -16.39 -5.19
N GLN A 341 15.89 -15.71 -4.79
CA GLN A 341 15.85 -14.90 -3.58
C GLN A 341 16.11 -15.77 -2.34
N ALA A 342 15.39 -16.87 -2.16
CA ALA A 342 15.58 -17.77 -1.01
C ALA A 342 17.04 -18.24 -0.90
N ALA A 343 17.65 -18.65 -2.02
CA ALA A 343 19.06 -19.06 -2.05
C ALA A 343 20.01 -17.92 -1.66
N ASN A 344 19.78 -16.69 -2.15
CA ASN A 344 20.55 -15.51 -1.75
C ASN A 344 20.47 -15.27 -0.24
N TRP A 345 19.26 -15.25 0.33
CA TRP A 345 19.07 -15.04 1.77
C TRP A 345 19.69 -16.14 2.62
N LYS A 346 19.63 -17.39 2.18
CA LYS A 346 20.32 -18.51 2.83
C LYS A 346 21.84 -18.32 2.83
N SER A 347 22.42 -17.90 1.70
CA SER A 347 23.86 -17.61 1.61
C SER A 347 24.27 -16.48 2.55
N VAL A 348 23.45 -15.42 2.65
CA VAL A 348 23.72 -14.31 3.59
C VAL A 348 23.58 -14.78 5.05
N ALA A 349 22.60 -15.63 5.37
CA ALA A 349 22.44 -16.18 6.70
C ALA A 349 23.67 -17.00 7.13
N GLN A 350 24.21 -17.83 6.23
CA GLN A 350 25.43 -18.62 6.45
C GLN A 350 26.65 -17.72 6.66
N ALA A 351 26.88 -16.77 5.75
CA ALA A 351 27.98 -15.81 5.87
C ALA A 351 27.90 -15.01 7.19
N ALA A 352 26.69 -14.64 7.61
CA ALA A 352 26.47 -13.92 8.86
C ALA A 352 26.75 -14.75 10.11
N GLN A 353 26.56 -16.07 10.06
CA GLN A 353 26.88 -16.99 11.15
C GLN A 353 28.39 -17.25 11.28
N GLU A 354 29.09 -17.26 10.15
CA GLU A 354 30.55 -17.50 10.08
C GLU A 354 31.36 -16.22 10.36
N ALA A 355 30.76 -15.05 10.20
CA ALA A 355 31.41 -13.76 10.42
C ALA A 355 31.73 -13.52 11.91
N ALA A 356 32.98 -13.12 12.17
CA ALA A 356 33.44 -12.78 13.51
C ALA A 356 33.04 -11.36 13.96
N SER A 357 32.63 -10.47 13.03
CA SER A 357 32.32 -9.07 13.33
C SER A 357 30.89 -8.90 13.87
N GLY A 358 30.75 -8.01 14.86
CA GLY A 358 29.48 -7.76 15.54
C GLY A 358 28.35 -7.26 14.62
N SER A 359 28.69 -6.59 13.52
CA SER A 359 27.73 -6.05 12.54
C SER A 359 26.95 -7.14 11.79
N TRP A 360 27.50 -8.34 11.65
CA TRP A 360 26.83 -9.45 10.98
C TRP A 360 25.83 -10.19 11.88
N LYS A 361 26.01 -10.09 13.21
CA LYS A 361 25.15 -10.77 14.16
C LYS A 361 23.69 -10.32 14.09
N THR A 362 23.45 -9.04 13.80
CA THR A 362 22.08 -8.50 13.59
C THR A 362 21.47 -8.95 12.27
N MET A 363 22.28 -9.33 11.28
CA MET A 363 21.81 -9.81 9.99
C MET A 363 21.36 -11.26 10.04
N ALA A 364 22.07 -12.14 10.76
CA ALA A 364 21.83 -13.59 10.71
C ALA A 364 20.35 -13.98 10.97
N GLY A 365 19.72 -13.41 11.99
CA GLY A 365 18.31 -13.70 12.30
C GLY A 365 17.33 -13.19 11.24
N ASN A 366 17.57 -11.98 10.72
CA ASN A 366 16.76 -11.39 9.66
C ASN A 366 16.97 -12.11 8.32
N ALA A 367 18.18 -12.60 8.05
CA ALA A 367 18.52 -13.37 6.87
C ALA A 367 17.71 -14.67 6.82
N GLU A 368 17.71 -15.42 7.92
CA GLU A 368 16.99 -16.68 8.02
C GLU A 368 15.47 -16.49 7.90
N THR A 369 14.94 -15.45 8.54
CA THR A 369 13.51 -15.10 8.42
C THR A 369 13.13 -14.77 6.99
N ASN A 370 13.95 -13.98 6.27
CA ASN A 370 13.71 -13.67 4.86
C ASN A 370 13.86 -14.91 3.96
N HIS A 371 14.85 -15.77 4.21
CA HIS A 371 15.01 -17.04 3.51
C HIS A 371 13.73 -17.88 3.61
N GLN A 372 13.19 -18.08 4.82
CA GLN A 372 11.97 -18.84 5.04
C GLN A 372 10.76 -18.21 4.36
N ALA A 373 10.66 -16.88 4.39
CA ALA A 373 9.57 -16.17 3.73
C ALA A 373 9.63 -16.33 2.21
N TRP A 374 10.79 -16.18 1.58
CA TRP A 374 10.97 -16.39 0.14
C TRP A 374 10.79 -17.85 -0.27
N PHE A 375 11.19 -18.80 0.56
CA PHE A 375 10.94 -20.22 0.33
C PHE A 375 9.43 -20.55 0.36
N ALA A 376 8.67 -19.90 1.25
CA ALA A 376 7.22 -20.01 1.25
C ALA A 376 6.62 -19.45 -0.05
N GLU A 377 7.11 -18.30 -0.54
CA GLU A 377 6.67 -17.74 -1.84
C GLU A 377 7.01 -18.67 -3.01
N GLN A 378 8.17 -19.32 -3.01
CA GLN A 378 8.55 -20.33 -4.00
C GLN A 378 7.56 -21.51 -4.00
N THR A 379 7.16 -21.97 -2.82
CA THR A 379 6.19 -23.06 -2.65
C THR A 379 4.83 -22.64 -3.22
N THR A 380 4.33 -21.46 -2.82
CA THR A 380 3.06 -20.91 -3.32
C THR A 380 3.08 -20.73 -4.84
N ALA A 381 4.18 -20.23 -5.43
CA ALA A 381 4.29 -20.09 -6.87
C ALA A 381 4.21 -21.45 -7.60
N GLY A 382 4.82 -22.49 -7.03
CA GLY A 382 4.70 -23.87 -7.54
C GLY A 382 3.25 -24.38 -7.49
N GLU A 383 2.56 -24.20 -6.37
CA GLU A 383 1.14 -24.59 -6.22
C GLU A 383 0.23 -23.87 -7.23
N GLN A 384 0.51 -22.59 -7.52
CA GLN A 384 -0.22 -21.84 -8.54
C GLN A 384 0.08 -22.38 -9.95
N ALA A 385 1.34 -22.67 -10.27
CA ALA A 385 1.70 -23.27 -11.55
C ALA A 385 0.96 -24.60 -11.77
N GLU A 386 0.91 -25.49 -10.75
CA GLU A 386 0.15 -26.73 -10.80
C GLU A 386 -1.35 -26.53 -10.99
N MET A 387 -1.94 -25.52 -10.33
CA MET A 387 -3.34 -25.17 -10.54
C MET A 387 -3.60 -24.78 -12.01
N TRP A 388 -2.72 -23.97 -12.60
CA TRP A 388 -2.84 -23.58 -14.01
C TRP A 388 -2.62 -24.75 -14.97
N THR A 389 -1.76 -25.72 -14.64
CA THR A 389 -1.66 -27.00 -15.35
C THR A 389 -3.01 -27.74 -15.39
N ARG A 390 -3.70 -27.86 -14.25
CA ARG A 390 -5.03 -28.52 -14.19
C ARG A 390 -6.08 -27.78 -15.02
N ILE A 391 -6.02 -26.45 -15.08
CA ILE A 391 -6.93 -25.64 -15.91
C ILE A 391 -6.63 -25.87 -17.39
N LEU A 392 -5.35 -25.91 -17.78
CA LEU A 392 -4.91 -26.20 -19.13
C LEU A 392 -5.38 -27.59 -19.60
N GLU A 393 -5.19 -28.62 -18.78
CA GLU A 393 -5.66 -29.99 -19.06
C GLU A 393 -7.18 -30.02 -19.27
N ARG A 394 -7.95 -29.36 -18.39
CA ARG A 394 -9.41 -29.27 -18.53
C ARG A 394 -9.81 -28.56 -19.82
N ALA A 395 -9.11 -27.49 -20.20
CA ALA A 395 -9.40 -26.76 -21.43
C ALA A 395 -9.17 -27.63 -22.67
N HIS A 396 -8.06 -28.39 -22.72
CA HIS A 396 -7.80 -29.34 -23.80
C HIS A 396 -8.82 -30.47 -23.87
N LEU A 397 -9.27 -30.99 -22.72
CA LEU A 397 -10.34 -32.00 -22.69
C LEU A 397 -11.67 -31.45 -23.25
N SER A 398 -12.03 -30.21 -22.91
CA SER A 398 -13.22 -29.56 -23.45
C SER A 398 -13.09 -29.29 -24.96
N GLU A 399 -11.93 -28.81 -25.40
CA GLU A 399 -11.62 -28.61 -26.83
C GLU A 399 -11.77 -29.93 -27.62
N TYR A 400 -11.18 -31.01 -27.11
CA TYR A 400 -11.28 -32.34 -27.71
C TYR A 400 -12.73 -32.84 -27.79
N ARG A 401 -13.51 -32.66 -26.70
CA ARG A 401 -14.94 -33.01 -26.65
C ARG A 401 -15.74 -32.28 -27.73
N VAL A 402 -15.55 -30.97 -27.86
CA VAL A 402 -16.24 -30.18 -28.89
C VAL A 402 -15.85 -30.64 -30.29
N ALA A 403 -14.57 -30.99 -30.50
CA ALA A 403 -14.08 -31.42 -31.79
C ALA A 403 -14.60 -32.77 -32.28
N HIS A 404 -14.77 -33.73 -31.38
CA HIS A 404 -15.15 -35.10 -31.74
C HIS A 404 -16.64 -35.41 -31.46
N GLY A 405 -17.35 -34.49 -30.80
CA GLY A 405 -18.69 -34.73 -30.28
C GLY A 405 -18.63 -35.47 -28.94
N ALA A 406 -19.64 -35.24 -28.08
CA ALA A 406 -19.85 -36.10 -26.93
C ALA A 406 -20.40 -37.44 -27.44
N GLU A 407 -19.69 -38.54 -27.21
CA GLU A 407 -20.25 -39.90 -27.38
C GLU A 407 -21.45 -40.12 -26.46
#